data_AF-A0A1M6PG94-F1
#
_entry.id   AF-A0A1M6PG94-F1
#
_cell.length_a   1.000
_cell.length_b   1.000
_cell.length_c   1.000
_cell.angle_alpha   90.00
_cell.angle_beta   90.00
_cell.angle_gamma   90.00
#
_symmetry.space_group_name_H-M   'P 1'
#
loop_
_entity.id
_entity.type
_entity.pdbx_description
1 polymer ?
#
loop_
_entity_poly.entity_id
_entity_poly.type
_entity_poly.pdbx_seq_one_letter_code
_entity_poly.pdbx_strand_id
1 'polypeptide(L)'
;MSTLPKKVLRQMIVDGGFKTADDIYAYLKDMFKDALQEMLEAELEVKLGYGKGDRKNKETENKRNGYANKTIKTKYGELDINVPRDRNGEFEPIVVPKNKRDISGIEEKVISLYASG
;
A
#
# COMPACT_ATOMS: atom_id res chain seq x y z
N MET A 1 -18.94 -2.01 19.11
CA MET A 1 -17.90 -1.06 19.57
C MET A 1 -17.40 -0.32 18.34
N SER A 2 -17.33 1.02 18.32
CA SER A 2 -16.78 1.70 17.13
C SER A 2 -15.30 1.40 17.02
N THR A 3 -14.86 0.96 15.85
CA THR A 3 -13.45 0.62 15.57
C THR A 3 -12.53 1.85 15.62
N LEU A 4 -13.10 3.05 15.47
CA LEU A 4 -12.40 4.32 15.58
C LEU A 4 -13.09 5.24 16.62
N PRO A 5 -12.33 6.11 17.32
CA PRO A 5 -12.90 7.12 18.19
C PRO A 5 -13.77 8.11 17.40
N LYS A 6 -14.92 8.52 17.96
CA LYS A 6 -15.82 9.50 17.32
C LYS A 6 -15.13 10.83 16.99
N LYS A 7 -14.09 11.21 17.74
CA LYS A 7 -13.29 12.42 17.49
C LYS A 7 -12.48 12.31 16.19
N VAL A 8 -11.87 11.16 15.94
CA VAL A 8 -11.08 10.89 14.73
C VAL A 8 -11.99 10.86 13.51
N LEU A 9 -13.16 10.22 13.62
CA LEU A 9 -14.16 10.21 12.54
C LEU A 9 -14.64 11.62 12.17
N ARG A 10 -14.91 12.48 13.17
CA ARG A 10 -15.27 13.88 12.89
C ARG A 10 -14.14 14.63 12.19
N GLN A 11 -12.90 14.41 12.61
CA GLN A 11 -11.75 15.04 11.98
C GLN A 11 -11.57 14.58 10.53
N MET A 12 -11.68 13.28 10.26
CA MET A 12 -11.67 12.75 8.89
C MET A 12 -12.79 13.35 8.03
N ILE A 13 -14.00 13.52 8.57
CA ILE A 13 -15.13 14.13 7.84
C ILE A 13 -14.87 15.60 7.50
N VAL A 14 -14.26 16.34 8.41
CA VAL A 14 -13.93 17.77 8.22
C VAL A 14 -12.76 17.94 7.25
N ASP A 15 -11.68 17.17 7.43
CA ASP A 15 -10.46 17.25 6.62
C ASP A 15 -10.69 16.74 5.19
N GLY A 16 -11.49 15.68 5.03
CA GLY A 16 -11.83 15.08 3.74
C GLY A 16 -13.02 15.72 3.02
N GLY A 17 -13.71 16.67 3.66
CA GLY A 17 -14.81 17.42 3.03
C GLY A 17 -15.95 16.55 2.50
N PHE A 18 -16.24 15.41 3.14
CA PHE A 18 -17.19 14.42 2.61
C PHE A 18 -18.61 14.99 2.55
N LYS A 19 -19.19 15.03 1.35
CA LYS A 19 -20.58 15.43 1.11
C LYS A 19 -21.45 14.25 0.70
N THR A 20 -20.85 13.24 0.11
CA THR A 20 -21.51 12.07 -0.46
C THR A 20 -20.83 10.76 -0.05
N ALA A 21 -21.51 9.63 -0.26
CA ALA A 21 -20.92 8.31 -0.02
C ALA A 21 -19.72 8.03 -0.95
N ASP A 22 -19.72 8.58 -2.16
CA ASP A 22 -18.62 8.43 -3.13
C ASP A 22 -17.34 9.10 -2.65
N ASP A 23 -17.44 10.26 -1.97
CA ASP A 23 -16.29 10.94 -1.38
C ASP A 23 -15.61 10.08 -0.29
N ILE A 24 -16.40 9.30 0.44
CA ILE A 24 -15.88 8.35 1.45
C ILE A 24 -15.13 7.21 0.75
N TYR A 25 -15.66 6.68 -0.36
CA TYR A 25 -14.97 5.62 -1.11
C TYR A 25 -13.65 6.11 -1.72
N ALA A 26 -13.62 7.33 -2.27
CA ALA A 26 -12.40 7.94 -2.78
C ALA A 26 -11.34 8.11 -1.68
N TYR A 27 -11.76 8.60 -0.51
CA TYR A 27 -10.86 8.76 0.62
C TYR A 27 -10.34 7.43 1.16
N LEU A 28 -11.18 6.40 1.26
CA LEU A 28 -10.75 5.07 1.66
C LEU A 28 -9.74 4.48 0.66
N LYS A 29 -9.93 4.75 -0.64
CA LYS A 29 -9.01 4.34 -1.69
C LYS A 29 -7.64 5.00 -1.53
N ASP A 30 -7.60 6.30 -1.25
CA ASP A 30 -6.35 7.04 -1.02
C ASP A 30 -5.68 6.63 0.29
N MET A 31 -6.44 6.49 1.38
CA MET A 31 -5.92 6.01 2.66
C MET A 31 -5.35 4.58 2.54
N PHE A 32 -5.99 3.73 1.73
CA PHE A 32 -5.49 2.39 1.45
C PHE A 32 -4.18 2.42 0.65
N LYS A 33 -4.07 3.33 -0.32
CA LYS A 33 -2.82 3.57 -1.06
C LYS A 33 -1.68 4.00 -0.12
N ASP A 34 -1.92 4.97 0.75
CA ASP A 34 -0.92 5.48 1.68
C ASP A 34 -0.49 4.39 2.66
N ALA A 35 -1.43 3.62 3.20
CA ALA A 35 -1.15 2.49 4.07
C ALA A 35 -0.26 1.43 3.36
N LEU A 36 -0.56 1.09 2.10
CA LEU A 36 0.27 0.16 1.32
C LEU A 36 1.68 0.71 1.10
N GLN A 37 1.83 1.99 0.78
CA GLN A 37 3.14 2.60 0.58
C GLN A 37 3.97 2.57 1.86
N GLU A 38 3.36 2.90 3.00
CA GLU A 38 4.03 2.90 4.30
C GLU A 38 4.44 1.47 4.73
N MET A 39 3.57 0.48 4.48
CA MET A 39 3.91 -0.91 4.73
C MET A 39 5.13 -1.37 3.92
N LEU A 40 5.21 -0.99 2.64
CA LEU A 40 6.36 -1.31 1.78
C LEU A 40 7.64 -0.59 2.23
N GLU A 41 7.52 0.65 2.71
CA GLU A 41 8.65 1.39 3.27
C GLU A 41 9.17 0.73 4.54
N ALA A 42 8.28 0.34 5.45
CA ALA A 42 8.62 -0.37 6.67
C ALA A 42 9.27 -1.74 6.38
N GLU A 43 8.78 -2.49 5.40
CA GLU A 43 9.41 -3.73 4.96
C GLU A 43 10.85 -3.49 4.48
N LEU A 44 11.08 -2.43 3.71
CA LEU A 44 12.42 -2.10 3.23
C LEU A 44 13.34 -1.63 4.36
N GLU A 45 12.83 -0.87 5.34
CA GLU A 45 13.57 -0.49 6.55
C GLU A 45 14.02 -1.73 7.34
N VAL A 46 13.14 -2.69 7.53
CA VAL A 46 13.47 -3.96 8.22
C VAL A 46 14.52 -4.74 7.43
N LYS A 47 14.42 -4.79 6.10
CA LYS A 47 15.39 -5.53 5.26
C LYS A 47 16.77 -4.88 5.25
N LEU A 48 16.83 -3.54 5.22
CA LEU A 48 18.09 -2.79 5.18
C LEU A 48 18.66 -2.52 6.57
N GLY A 49 17.85 -2.60 7.63
CA GLY A 49 18.26 -2.31 9.01
C GLY A 49 18.36 -0.82 9.35
N TYR A 50 17.95 0.08 8.45
CA TYR A 50 17.97 1.52 8.69
C TYR A 50 16.83 2.27 7.99
N GLY A 51 16.45 3.40 8.59
CA GLY A 51 15.36 4.25 8.12
C GLY A 51 15.75 5.22 7.01
N LYS A 52 14.75 5.76 6.29
CA LYS A 52 15.00 6.77 5.26
C LYS A 52 15.65 8.04 5.86
N GLY A 53 16.86 8.35 5.41
CA GLY A 53 17.60 9.54 5.86
C GLY A 53 18.58 9.30 7.02
N ASP A 54 18.62 8.09 7.58
CA ASP A 54 19.64 7.74 8.56
C ASP A 54 21.02 7.67 7.88
N ARG A 55 21.93 8.57 8.28
CA ARG A 55 23.32 8.62 7.79
C ARG A 55 24.29 7.81 8.65
N LYS A 56 23.90 7.47 9.89
CA LYS A 56 24.79 6.87 10.88
C LYS A 56 24.82 5.34 10.77
N ASN A 57 23.70 4.71 10.45
CA ASN A 57 23.58 3.25 10.26
C ASN A 57 23.79 2.80 8.79
N LYS A 58 24.64 3.48 8.02
CA LYS A 58 24.88 3.19 6.59
C LYS A 58 26.02 2.21 6.32
N GLU A 59 26.47 1.45 7.33
CA GLU A 59 27.47 0.39 7.16
C GLU A 59 26.83 -0.89 6.58
N THR A 60 26.06 -0.74 5.50
CA THR A 60 25.46 -1.86 4.75
C THR A 60 25.93 -1.80 3.31
N GLU A 61 26.29 -2.95 2.73
CA GLU A 61 26.67 -3.03 1.32
C GLU A 61 25.53 -2.60 0.38
N ASN A 62 24.29 -2.84 0.81
CA ASN A 62 23.08 -2.50 0.07
C ASN A 62 22.51 -1.13 0.49
N LYS A 63 21.82 -0.46 -0.45
CA LYS A 63 21.23 0.85 -0.23
C LYS A 63 19.93 1.07 -0.97
N ARG A 64 19.10 1.99 -0.47
CA ARG A 64 17.89 2.45 -1.16
C ARG A 64 18.24 3.05 -2.52
N ASN A 65 17.45 2.72 -3.55
CA ASN A 65 17.64 3.15 -4.93
C ASN A 65 16.36 3.75 -5.53
N GLY A 66 15.72 4.62 -4.76
CA GLY A 66 14.48 5.30 -5.16
C GLY A 66 13.28 4.36 -5.20
N TYR A 67 12.36 4.66 -6.12
CA TYR A 67 11.05 4.04 -6.22
C TYR A 67 10.76 3.58 -7.65
N ALA A 68 9.97 2.52 -7.79
CA ALA A 68 9.34 2.15 -9.06
C ALA A 68 7.83 2.34 -8.98
N ASN A 69 7.28 2.95 -10.02
CA ASN A 69 5.84 3.05 -10.20
C ASN A 69 5.24 1.69 -10.54
N LYS A 70 4.15 1.35 -9.87
CA LYS A 70 3.39 0.12 -10.13
C LYS A 70 1.90 0.41 -9.99
N THR A 71 1.16 0.18 -11.07
CA THR A 71 -0.32 0.19 -11.05
C THR A 71 -0.82 -1.17 -10.60
N ILE A 72 -1.59 -1.19 -9.51
CA ILE A 72 -2.19 -2.39 -8.93
C ILE A 72 -3.71 -2.34 -8.99
N LYS A 73 -4.34 -3.49 -9.18
CA LYS A 73 -5.79 -3.67 -9.14
C LYS A 73 -6.20 -4.13 -7.76
N THR A 74 -7.11 -3.38 -7.14
CA THR A 74 -7.57 -3.62 -5.78
C THR A 74 -9.10 -3.71 -5.76
N LYS A 75 -9.68 -4.09 -4.62
CA LYS A 75 -11.14 -4.09 -4.44
C LYS A 75 -11.75 -2.69 -4.58
N TYR A 76 -10.96 -1.64 -4.38
CA TYR A 76 -11.35 -0.24 -4.49
C TYR A 76 -11.05 0.35 -5.88
N GLY A 77 -10.65 -0.49 -6.85
CA GLY A 77 -10.26 -0.09 -8.20
C GLY A 77 -8.75 -0.04 -8.39
N GLU A 78 -8.33 0.60 -9.48
CA GLU A 78 -6.91 0.74 -9.84
C GLU A 78 -6.22 1.80 -8.99
N LEU A 79 -5.02 1.48 -8.53
CA LEU A 79 -4.19 2.31 -7.66
C LEU A 79 -2.76 2.36 -8.18
N ASP A 80 -2.22 3.57 -8.28
CA ASP A 80 -0.80 3.78 -8.60
C ASP A 80 0.00 3.95 -7.31
N ILE A 81 0.92 3.02 -7.07
CA ILE A 81 1.80 3.03 -5.90
C ILE A 81 3.27 3.19 -6.30
N ASN A 82 4.05 3.82 -5.42
CA ASN A 82 5.50 3.89 -5.53
C ASN A 82 6.12 2.80 -4.64
N VAL A 83 6.66 1.75 -5.26
CA VAL A 83 7.31 0.65 -4.55
C VAL A 83 8.78 1.01 -4.30
N PRO A 84 9.25 1.05 -3.05
CA PRO A 84 10.64 1.35 -2.76
C PRO A 84 11.53 0.18 -3.19
N ARG A 85 12.77 0.47 -3.60
CA ARG A 85 13.72 -0.54 -4.08
C ARG A 85 15.07 -0.38 -3.43
N ASP A 86 15.77 -1.50 -3.28
CA ASP A 86 17.18 -1.55 -2.94
C ASP A 86 18.05 -1.51 -4.21
N ARG A 87 19.36 -1.33 -4.05
CA ARG A 87 20.30 -1.18 -5.17
C ARG A 87 20.77 -2.52 -5.71
N ASN A 88 20.90 -3.51 -4.84
CA ASN A 88 21.32 -4.85 -5.24
C ASN A 88 20.17 -5.68 -5.82
N GLY A 89 18.91 -5.26 -5.62
CA GLY A 89 17.72 -5.96 -6.13
C GLY A 89 17.27 -7.15 -5.28
N GLU A 90 17.83 -7.29 -4.08
CA GLU A 90 17.60 -8.38 -3.12
C GLU A 90 16.30 -8.18 -2.32
N PHE A 91 15.69 -6.99 -2.39
CA PHE A 91 14.42 -6.74 -1.71
C PHE A 91 13.27 -7.47 -2.39
N GLU A 92 12.56 -8.30 -1.65
CA GLU A 92 11.34 -9.00 -2.08
C GLU A 92 10.17 -8.57 -1.18
N PRO A 93 9.32 -7.64 -1.66
CA PRO A 93 8.19 -7.18 -0.86
C PRO A 93 7.16 -8.30 -0.66
N ILE A 94 6.62 -8.40 0.56
CA ILE A 94 5.63 -9.42 0.93
C ILE A 94 4.22 -8.87 0.70
N VAL A 95 3.96 -7.63 1.10
CA VAL A 95 2.64 -6.98 0.94
C VAL A 95 2.20 -6.92 -0.53
N VAL A 96 3.10 -6.52 -1.43
CA VAL A 96 2.84 -6.54 -2.88
C VAL A 96 3.98 -7.30 -3.59
N PRO A 97 3.81 -8.61 -3.86
CA PRO A 97 4.84 -9.42 -4.47
C PRO A 97 5.36 -8.88 -5.81
N LYS A 98 6.62 -9.21 -6.13
CA LYS A 98 7.22 -8.90 -7.43
C LYS A 98 6.32 -9.42 -8.56
N ASN A 99 6.14 -8.60 -9.60
CA ASN A 99 5.32 -8.89 -10.79
C ASN A 99 3.81 -9.11 -10.57
N LYS A 100 3.32 -9.26 -9.32
CA LYS A 100 1.88 -9.37 -9.04
C LYS A 100 1.20 -8.01 -9.09
N ARG A 101 0.26 -7.81 -10.01
CA ARG A 101 -0.51 -6.55 -10.17
C ARG A 101 -1.94 -6.63 -9.66
N ASP A 102 -2.47 -7.82 -9.44
CA ASP A 102 -3.80 -8.01 -8.87
C ASP A 102 -3.70 -8.42 -7.40
N ILE A 103 -4.29 -7.61 -6.51
CA ILE A 103 -4.42 -7.90 -5.08
C ILE A 103 -5.90 -7.88 -4.64
N SER A 104 -6.83 -7.86 -5.58
CA SER A 104 -8.27 -7.85 -5.30
C SER A 104 -8.77 -9.14 -4.66
N GLY A 105 -8.03 -10.24 -4.82
CA GLY A 105 -8.44 -11.57 -4.39
C GLY A 105 -9.69 -12.07 -5.13
N ILE A 106 -9.91 -11.56 -6.35
CA ILE A 106 -11.09 -11.92 -7.16
C ILE A 106 -10.98 -13.31 -7.79
N GLU A 107 -9.78 -13.91 -7.78
CA GLU A 107 -9.47 -15.21 -8.39
C GLU A 107 -10.49 -16.29 -7.99
N GLU A 108 -10.77 -16.44 -6.68
CA GLU A 108 -11.75 -17.42 -6.18
C GLU A 108 -13.17 -17.14 -6.67
N LYS A 109 -13.56 -15.86 -6.74
CA LYS A 109 -14.87 -15.47 -7.27
C LYS A 109 -14.99 -15.78 -8.74
N VAL A 110 -13.95 -15.53 -9.54
CA VAL A 110 -13.93 -15.86 -10.97
C VAL A 110 -14.05 -17.37 -11.17
N ILE A 111 -13.30 -18.17 -10.41
CA ILE A 111 -13.41 -19.64 -10.43
C ILE A 111 -14.84 -20.07 -10.08
N SER A 112 -15.44 -19.47 -9.05
CA SER A 112 -16.82 -19.80 -8.64
C SER A 112 -17.86 -19.44 -9.71
N LEU A 113 -17.69 -18.31 -10.40
CA LEU A 113 -18.57 -17.89 -11.49
C LEU A 113 -18.44 -18.83 -12.67
N TYR A 114 -17.21 -19.17 -13.07
CA TYR A 114 -16.96 -20.13 -14.14
C TYR A 114 -17.51 -21.53 -13.82
N ALA A 115 -17.40 -21.97 -12.55
CA ALA A 115 -17.98 -23.22 -12.09
C ALA A 115 -19.52 -23.22 -12.07
N SER A 116 -20.14 -22.04 -12.01
CA SER A 116 -21.60 -21.87 -11.94
C SER A 116 -22.29 -21.87 -13.30
N GLY A 117 -21.53 -21.79 -14.41
CA GLY A 117 -22.03 -21.78 -15.79
C GLY A 117 -22.18 -20.38 -16.35
#